data_AF-A0A2D5H5Z8-F1
#
_entry.id   AF-A0A2D5H5Z8-F1
#
_cell.length_a   1.000
_cell.length_b   1.000
_cell.length_c   1.000
_cell.angle_alpha   90.00
_cell.angle_beta   90.00
_cell.angle_gamma   90.00
#
_symmetry.space_group_name_H-M   'P 1'
#
loop_
_entity.id
_entity.type
_entity.pdbx_description
1 polymer ?
#
loop_
_entity_poly.entity_id
_entity_poly.type
_entity_poly.pdbx_seq_one_letter_code
_entity_poly.pdbx_strand_id
1 'polypeptide(L)'
;MHLDPRGYNFAMNYDLKQPRLSCFCLAFMILLFLKYVPDCKAVGECADVIQMSSGRHLFLDDQLIDSEMTEHVKRQFNPPHALRRVLRPEKSWEALGFIFYCSVVDHDGTAMLYYGAYDGEKQKHFCLATSKDGLTWKRPELKLSDYQGSKLNNIFPFEAVEVGVFLDSHAPAEKRFRLLHNRHWPDPARAGVYLSSSADGIHWQQSDIRLLPRVPDSQPSACWDPKTQEYAVYLRAWDPKRSIGRVAVKDIEVPWPYDESVSPLHVWGKKKVATISRELPIVMRPDDSDPENVQLYTSNVFRYPWAENAYLAFPAAYFLCRGTQLKDRALNGNDGTFDVQLAVSHDGIHWDRQRQAWIQPDYLDGVQLQLVSMGTGMIRRGRELHQYFVGWPHTHGRPVVWDRDLINRKEWLKRDRGGIYCATSRLDGFVSMDAGNLPGTLTTNPLVVTGSQLKLNIDVAGTGIATVAILDDAGNPIPGFAVADCEAIHADSVDFPVKWNGGHELKELAGKSIRLQFRMRNTKLYAIEFTE
;
A
#
# COMPACT_ATOMS: atom_id res chain seq x y z
N MET A 1 55.94 31.87 -43.47
CA MET A 1 55.83 32.87 -44.55
C MET A 1 54.99 34.00 -44.00
N HIS A 2 55.64 35.14 -43.69
CA HIS A 2 55.11 36.49 -43.45
C HIS A 2 54.00 36.68 -42.38
N LEU A 3 54.01 37.68 -41.48
CA LEU A 3 54.87 38.83 -41.19
C LEU A 3 54.50 39.32 -39.76
N ASP A 4 55.52 39.59 -38.94
CA ASP A 4 55.56 40.56 -37.82
C ASP A 4 55.16 41.98 -38.36
N PRO A 5 54.96 43.12 -37.62
CA PRO A 5 55.49 43.40 -36.27
C PRO A 5 54.92 44.57 -35.39
N ARG A 6 55.62 44.78 -34.25
CA ARG A 6 55.85 46.06 -33.50
C ARG A 6 54.67 46.62 -32.67
N GLY A 7 54.83 47.09 -31.43
CA GLY A 7 55.96 47.47 -30.56
C GLY A 7 55.35 48.35 -29.44
N TYR A 8 55.83 48.42 -28.20
CA TYR A 8 57.08 49.07 -27.81
C TYR A 8 57.33 48.91 -26.28
N ASN A 9 58.59 48.58 -25.96
CA ASN A 9 59.49 49.00 -24.87
C ASN A 9 58.96 49.56 -23.53
N PHE A 10 59.49 49.02 -22.41
CA PHE A 10 60.52 49.61 -21.51
C PHE A 10 60.56 48.73 -20.22
N ALA A 11 61.59 47.90 -20.00
CA ALA A 11 62.88 48.16 -19.35
C ALA A 11 62.89 48.15 -17.79
N MET A 12 63.69 47.21 -17.27
CA MET A 12 64.57 47.22 -16.08
C MET A 12 64.02 47.28 -14.64
N ASN A 13 64.16 46.14 -13.96
CA ASN A 13 64.93 45.87 -12.73
C ASN A 13 65.07 46.96 -11.63
N TYR A 14 64.56 46.72 -10.41
CA TYR A 14 65.31 46.12 -9.26
C TYR A 14 64.52 46.28 -7.93
N ASP A 15 64.37 45.14 -7.25
CA ASP A 15 64.52 44.86 -5.82
C ASP A 15 63.53 45.28 -4.69
N LEU A 16 63.40 44.30 -3.76
CA LEU A 16 62.97 44.33 -2.36
C LEU A 16 61.52 44.71 -1.99
N LYS A 17 60.71 43.68 -1.67
CA LYS A 17 60.18 43.42 -0.31
C LYS A 17 59.23 42.21 -0.28
N GLN A 18 59.29 41.48 0.83
CA GLN A 18 58.52 40.30 1.20
C GLN A 18 57.01 40.40 0.91
N PRO A 19 56.35 39.32 0.44
CA PRO A 19 54.89 39.30 0.33
C PRO A 19 54.26 39.02 1.69
N ARG A 20 53.37 39.92 2.11
CA ARG A 20 52.34 39.63 3.12
C ARG A 20 51.41 38.55 2.54
N LEU A 21 51.41 37.36 3.14
CA LEU A 21 50.35 36.38 2.89
C LEU A 21 49.03 36.95 3.42
N SER A 22 48.15 37.34 2.49
CA SER A 22 46.77 37.71 2.75
C SER A 22 45.95 36.51 3.24
N CYS A 23 44.95 36.77 4.09
CA CYS A 23 44.02 35.87 4.77
C CYS A 23 43.24 34.83 3.93
N PHE A 24 43.62 34.55 2.68
CA PHE A 24 42.93 33.61 1.81
C PHE A 24 43.37 32.14 1.99
N CYS A 25 44.55 31.87 2.55
CA CYS A 25 45.00 30.47 2.74
C CYS A 25 44.50 29.82 4.04
N LEU A 26 44.06 30.59 5.05
CA LEU A 26 43.54 30.05 6.31
C LEU A 26 42.11 29.51 6.17
N ALA A 27 41.30 30.10 5.28
CA ALA A 27 39.93 29.65 5.02
C ALA A 27 39.89 28.30 4.27
N PHE A 28 40.89 28.01 3.44
CA PHE A 28 40.92 26.76 2.66
C PHE A 28 41.39 25.55 3.48
N MET A 29 42.22 25.74 4.51
CA MET A 29 42.62 24.65 5.41
C MET A 29 41.54 24.28 6.45
N ILE A 30 40.67 25.21 6.85
CA ILE A 30 39.52 24.90 7.73
C ILE A 30 38.46 24.06 6.98
N LEU A 31 38.27 24.30 5.68
CA LEU A 31 37.36 23.53 4.83
C LEU A 31 37.85 22.12 4.49
N LEU A 32 39.16 21.86 4.55
CA LEU A 32 39.75 20.54 4.33
C LEU A 32 39.80 19.67 5.61
N PHE A 33 39.85 20.28 6.80
CA PHE A 33 39.72 19.54 8.07
C PHE A 33 38.26 19.20 8.44
N LEU A 34 37.27 19.92 7.92
CA LEU A 34 35.85 19.59 8.07
C LEU A 34 35.39 18.38 7.22
N LYS A 35 36.24 17.84 6.34
CA LYS A 35 35.96 16.65 5.52
C LYS A 35 36.52 15.34 6.06
N TYR A 36 37.24 15.38 7.19
CA TYR A 36 37.85 14.19 7.82
C TYR A 36 37.68 14.17 9.35
N VAL A 37 36.57 14.73 9.84
CA VAL A 37 36.06 14.37 11.17
C VAL A 37 35.19 13.13 10.94
N PRO A 38 35.54 11.94 11.47
CA PRO A 38 34.54 10.89 11.58
C PRO A 38 33.40 11.48 12.38
N ASP A 39 32.14 11.27 11.97
CA ASP A 39 30.99 11.61 12.80
C ASP A 39 31.25 11.10 14.22
N CYS A 40 31.67 12.00 15.11
CA CYS A 40 31.57 11.77 16.53
C CYS A 40 30.07 11.79 16.76
N LYS A 41 29.45 10.60 16.69
CA LYS A 41 28.15 10.35 17.31
C LYS A 41 28.20 11.07 18.65
N ALA A 42 27.32 12.05 18.81
CA ALA A 42 27.07 12.63 20.11
C ALA A 42 26.88 11.47 21.09
N VAL A 43 27.56 11.55 22.23
CA VAL A 43 27.42 10.59 23.31
C VAL A 43 25.93 10.57 23.69
N GLY A 44 25.26 9.47 23.35
CA GLY A 44 23.91 9.11 23.77
C GLY A 44 22.85 10.19 23.57
N GLU A 45 22.35 10.35 22.35
CA GLU A 45 20.91 10.64 22.24
C GLU A 45 20.20 9.42 22.84
N CYS A 46 19.59 9.61 24.00
CA CYS A 46 18.70 8.62 24.58
C CYS A 46 17.63 8.37 23.51
N ALA A 47 17.57 7.15 22.96
CA ALA A 47 16.57 6.80 21.95
C ALA A 47 15.20 7.27 22.46
N ASP A 48 14.51 8.10 21.66
CA ASP A 48 13.25 8.71 22.07
C ASP A 48 12.29 7.61 22.54
N VAL A 49 11.79 7.77 23.78
CA VAL A 49 10.90 6.78 24.38
C VAL A 49 9.60 6.72 23.58
N ILE A 50 9.33 5.55 23.01
CA ILE A 50 8.16 5.34 22.17
C ILE A 50 6.96 5.10 23.09
N GLN A 51 5.97 6.00 22.99
CA GLN A 51 4.69 5.82 23.67
C GLN A 51 3.89 4.75 22.93
N MET A 52 3.77 3.57 23.55
CA MET A 52 2.95 2.49 23.02
C MET A 52 1.55 2.57 23.61
N SER A 53 0.58 2.85 22.75
CA SER A 53 -0.83 2.58 23.03
C SER A 53 -1.05 1.08 23.23
N SER A 54 -2.13 0.76 23.95
CA SER A 54 -2.66 -0.61 23.98
C SER A 54 -3.02 -1.05 22.56
N GLY A 55 -2.85 -2.34 22.26
CA GLY A 55 -3.10 -2.89 20.94
C GLY A 55 -1.84 -3.37 20.24
N ARG A 56 -1.99 -3.63 18.93
CA ARG A 56 -1.06 -4.41 18.13
C ARG A 56 -0.12 -3.51 17.33
N HIS A 57 1.17 -3.83 17.39
CA HIS A 57 2.28 -3.12 16.76
C HIS A 57 3.03 -4.05 15.81
N LEU A 58 3.25 -3.60 14.59
CA LEU A 58 3.83 -4.36 13.49
C LEU A 58 5.27 -3.91 13.20
N PHE A 59 6.13 -4.82 12.73
CA PHE A 59 7.52 -4.51 12.36
C PHE A 59 7.66 -3.96 10.93
N LEU A 60 6.81 -3.00 10.55
CA LEU A 60 6.75 -2.45 9.18
C LEU A 60 8.00 -1.65 8.82
N ASP A 61 8.63 -1.01 9.80
CA ASP A 61 9.84 -0.20 9.66
C ASP A 61 10.74 -0.33 10.92
N ASP A 62 11.79 0.49 10.98
CA ASP A 62 12.81 0.44 12.05
C ASP A 62 12.39 1.19 13.32
N GLN A 63 11.21 1.82 13.38
CA GLN A 63 10.81 2.65 14.52
C GLN A 63 10.87 1.89 15.85
N LEU A 64 10.43 0.63 15.87
CA LEU A 64 10.42 -0.18 17.08
C LEU A 64 11.77 -0.82 17.42
N ILE A 65 12.74 -0.81 16.50
CA ILE A 65 13.91 -1.69 16.58
C ILE A 65 15.14 -0.90 16.99
N ASP A 66 15.80 -1.35 18.04
CA ASP A 66 17.15 -0.91 18.36
C ASP A 66 18.13 -1.69 17.48
N SER A 67 18.62 -1.04 16.43
CA SER A 67 19.54 -1.66 15.47
C SER A 67 20.92 -1.98 16.05
N GLU A 68 21.33 -1.32 17.13
CA GLU A 68 22.63 -1.56 17.78
C GLU A 68 22.58 -2.78 18.71
N MET A 69 21.41 -3.04 19.31
CA MET A 69 21.16 -4.20 20.18
C MET A 69 20.47 -5.38 19.47
N THR A 70 20.37 -5.35 18.14
CA THR A 70 19.75 -6.39 17.32
C THR A 70 20.80 -7.10 16.47
N GLU A 71 20.89 -8.42 16.59
CA GLU A 71 21.89 -9.25 15.93
C GLU A 71 21.27 -10.52 15.34
N HIS A 72 21.71 -10.91 14.13
CA HIS A 72 21.29 -12.14 13.43
C HIS A 72 19.77 -12.30 13.22
N VAL A 73 19.03 -11.19 13.24
CA VAL A 73 17.61 -11.12 12.88
C VAL A 73 17.47 -10.26 11.62
N LYS A 74 16.60 -10.67 10.68
CA LYS A 74 16.36 -9.92 9.44
C LYS A 74 14.88 -9.64 9.28
N ARG A 75 14.54 -8.41 8.89
CA ARG A 75 13.18 -8.11 8.41
C ARG A 75 12.95 -8.86 7.11
N GLN A 76 11.84 -9.59 7.02
CA GLN A 76 11.43 -10.29 5.83
C GLN A 76 10.00 -9.93 5.43
N PHE A 77 9.82 -9.67 4.15
CA PHE A 77 8.51 -9.50 3.53
C PHE A 77 7.91 -10.86 3.17
N ASN A 78 6.65 -11.11 3.55
CA ASN A 78 6.00 -12.41 3.31
C ASN A 78 4.77 -12.25 2.39
N PRO A 79 4.93 -12.43 1.06
CA PRO A 79 3.81 -12.52 0.14
C PRO A 79 2.75 -13.55 0.58
N PRO A 80 1.51 -13.45 0.06
CA PRO A 80 0.44 -14.40 0.36
C PRO A 80 0.89 -15.83 0.07
N HIS A 81 0.62 -16.74 1.00
CA HIS A 81 1.07 -18.13 0.89
C HIS A 81 0.14 -18.99 0.04
N ALA A 82 -1.06 -18.50 -0.28
CA ALA A 82 -1.99 -19.18 -1.17
C ALA A 82 -2.74 -18.19 -2.07
N LEU A 83 -2.85 -18.54 -3.36
CA LEU A 83 -3.64 -17.83 -4.36
C LEU A 83 -4.70 -18.79 -4.92
N ARG A 84 -5.97 -18.39 -4.92
CA ARG A 84 -7.09 -19.23 -5.40
C ARG A 84 -8.04 -18.43 -6.26
N ARG A 85 -8.44 -18.95 -7.42
CA ARG A 85 -9.55 -18.35 -8.18
C ARG A 85 -10.86 -18.58 -7.45
N VAL A 86 -11.56 -17.49 -7.10
CA VAL A 86 -12.80 -17.54 -6.29
C VAL A 86 -14.05 -17.13 -7.08
N LEU A 87 -13.90 -16.36 -8.16
CA LEU A 87 -14.97 -16.09 -9.12
C LEU A 87 -14.47 -16.25 -10.55
N ARG A 88 -15.25 -16.99 -11.35
CA ARG A 88 -15.12 -17.09 -12.80
C ARG A 88 -16.25 -16.29 -13.46
N PRO A 89 -16.03 -15.66 -14.62
CA PRO A 89 -17.12 -15.03 -15.37
C PRO A 89 -18.09 -16.11 -15.88
N GLU A 90 -19.28 -16.17 -15.30
CA GLU A 90 -20.24 -17.27 -15.51
C GLU A 90 -21.62 -16.77 -15.95
N LYS A 91 -21.84 -15.45 -15.87
CA LYS A 91 -23.11 -14.83 -16.22
C LYS A 91 -22.99 -14.04 -17.52
N SER A 92 -24.10 -13.84 -18.22
CA SER A 92 -24.11 -13.12 -19.50
C SER A 92 -23.67 -11.66 -19.37
N TRP A 93 -23.94 -11.02 -18.23
CA TRP A 93 -23.42 -9.69 -17.89
C TRP A 93 -21.92 -9.68 -17.49
N GLU A 94 -21.28 -10.84 -17.46
CA GLU A 94 -19.85 -11.04 -17.26
C GLU A 94 -19.18 -11.70 -18.48
N ALA A 95 -19.87 -11.77 -19.63
CA ALA A 95 -19.40 -12.53 -20.79
C ALA A 95 -18.02 -12.07 -21.32
N LEU A 96 -17.68 -10.80 -21.06
CA LEU A 96 -16.36 -10.24 -21.29
C LEU A 96 -15.52 -10.01 -20.03
N GLY A 97 -15.71 -10.84 -19.01
CA GLY A 97 -14.85 -10.89 -17.83
C GLY A 97 -15.03 -9.70 -16.90
N PHE A 98 -14.16 -9.66 -15.89
CA PHE A 98 -14.20 -8.63 -14.85
C PHE A 98 -13.34 -7.43 -15.24
N ILE A 99 -13.77 -6.23 -14.86
CA ILE A 99 -12.98 -5.01 -14.94
C ILE A 99 -11.85 -5.09 -13.90
N PHE A 100 -10.75 -4.37 -14.09
CA PHE A 100 -9.56 -4.41 -13.21
C PHE A 100 -9.82 -4.09 -11.72
N TYR A 101 -10.99 -3.56 -11.39
CA TYR A 101 -11.30 -2.97 -10.10
C TYR A 101 -12.32 -3.83 -9.33
N CYS A 102 -12.02 -4.05 -8.06
CA CYS A 102 -12.96 -4.59 -7.09
C CYS A 102 -12.70 -4.03 -5.70
N SER A 103 -13.68 -4.11 -4.81
CA SER A 103 -13.56 -3.73 -3.40
C SER A 103 -14.23 -4.78 -2.53
N VAL A 104 -13.62 -5.14 -1.40
CA VAL A 104 -14.21 -6.03 -0.41
C VAL A 104 -14.39 -5.32 0.91
N VAL A 105 -15.53 -5.54 1.55
CA VAL A 105 -15.79 -5.16 2.94
C VAL A 105 -16.40 -6.34 3.68
N ASP A 106 -16.20 -6.39 4.99
CA ASP A 106 -16.90 -7.34 5.86
C ASP A 106 -17.95 -6.60 6.69
N HIS A 107 -19.22 -6.94 6.48
CA HIS A 107 -20.31 -6.41 7.28
C HIS A 107 -20.99 -7.56 8.02
N ASP A 108 -20.85 -7.55 9.35
CA ASP A 108 -21.50 -8.48 10.27
C ASP A 108 -21.23 -9.96 9.91
N GLY A 109 -19.97 -10.27 9.58
CA GLY A 109 -19.52 -11.61 9.20
C GLY A 109 -19.89 -12.02 7.78
N THR A 110 -20.39 -11.07 6.97
CA THR A 110 -20.67 -11.26 5.54
C THR A 110 -19.68 -10.45 4.73
N ALA A 111 -18.81 -11.14 4.01
CA ALA A 111 -17.96 -10.50 3.02
C ALA A 111 -18.81 -10.07 1.83
N MET A 112 -18.67 -8.82 1.42
CA MET A 112 -19.33 -8.21 0.26
C MET A 112 -18.27 -7.75 -0.72
N LEU A 113 -18.23 -8.36 -1.89
CA LEU A 113 -17.30 -8.06 -2.97
C LEU A 113 -18.03 -7.29 -4.07
N TYR A 114 -17.66 -6.02 -4.23
CA TYR A 114 -18.14 -5.13 -5.27
C TYR A 114 -17.18 -5.19 -6.44
N TYR A 115 -17.68 -5.48 -7.64
CA TYR A 115 -16.82 -5.67 -8.81
C TYR A 115 -17.47 -5.15 -10.09
N GLY A 116 -16.63 -4.73 -11.04
CA GLY A 116 -17.07 -4.39 -12.39
C GLY A 116 -16.99 -5.60 -13.33
N ALA A 117 -17.90 -5.67 -14.30
CA ALA A 117 -17.86 -6.68 -15.36
C ALA A 117 -18.23 -6.09 -16.71
N TYR A 118 -17.84 -6.76 -17.79
CA TYR A 118 -18.28 -6.44 -19.14
C TYR A 118 -19.24 -7.51 -19.66
N ASP A 119 -20.38 -7.09 -20.19
CA ASP A 119 -21.31 -8.01 -20.87
C ASP A 119 -20.89 -8.31 -22.31
N GLY A 120 -21.65 -9.20 -22.94
CA GLY A 120 -21.48 -9.61 -24.32
C GLY A 120 -21.59 -8.50 -25.36
N GLU A 121 -21.92 -7.25 -25.00
CA GLU A 121 -21.91 -6.03 -25.83
C GLU A 121 -20.92 -4.95 -25.34
N LYS A 122 -20.02 -5.33 -24.42
CA LYS A 122 -19.00 -4.47 -23.81
C LYS A 122 -19.60 -3.35 -22.96
N GLN A 123 -20.88 -3.46 -22.59
CA GLN A 123 -21.44 -2.58 -21.57
C GLN A 123 -20.88 -2.99 -20.22
N LYS A 124 -20.65 -1.98 -19.39
CA LYS A 124 -20.08 -2.18 -18.06
C LYS A 124 -21.20 -2.35 -17.05
N HIS A 125 -21.03 -3.30 -16.15
CA HIS A 125 -21.97 -3.59 -15.08
C HIS A 125 -21.25 -3.49 -13.74
N PHE A 126 -21.91 -2.87 -12.77
CA PHE A 126 -21.47 -2.86 -11.38
C PHE A 126 -22.24 -3.95 -10.62
N CYS A 127 -21.52 -4.87 -9.99
CA CYS A 127 -22.08 -6.10 -9.45
C CYS A 127 -21.65 -6.34 -8.00
N LEU A 128 -22.45 -7.14 -7.29
CA LEU A 128 -22.15 -7.62 -5.93
C LEU A 128 -22.01 -9.14 -5.90
N ALA A 129 -21.02 -9.65 -5.18
CA ALA A 129 -20.99 -11.04 -4.70
C ALA A 129 -20.90 -11.04 -3.17
N THR A 130 -21.41 -12.08 -2.52
CA THR A 130 -21.36 -12.23 -1.06
C THR A 130 -20.80 -13.58 -0.64
N SER A 131 -20.14 -13.61 0.51
CA SER A 131 -19.53 -14.83 1.06
C SER A 131 -19.52 -14.81 2.59
N LYS A 132 -19.56 -16.00 3.21
CA LYS A 132 -19.35 -16.18 4.65
C LYS A 132 -17.92 -16.55 4.98
N ASP A 133 -17.23 -17.30 4.11
CA ASP A 133 -15.85 -17.77 4.32
C ASP A 133 -14.82 -16.92 3.55
N GLY A 134 -15.24 -16.06 2.61
CA GLY A 134 -14.34 -15.32 1.72
C GLY A 134 -13.82 -16.11 0.52
N LEU A 135 -14.09 -17.42 0.46
CA LEU A 135 -13.54 -18.31 -0.56
C LEU A 135 -14.63 -18.81 -1.51
N THR A 136 -15.84 -18.99 -0.99
CA THR A 136 -17.01 -19.46 -1.72
C THR A 136 -17.99 -18.31 -1.88
N TRP A 137 -18.20 -17.87 -3.12
CA TRP A 137 -18.97 -16.66 -3.41
C TRP A 137 -20.32 -16.96 -4.04
N LYS A 138 -21.33 -16.19 -3.65
CA LYS A 138 -22.67 -16.20 -4.24
C LYS A 138 -22.93 -14.88 -4.95
N ARG A 139 -23.63 -14.92 -6.07
CA ARG A 139 -24.18 -13.74 -6.75
C ARG A 139 -25.64 -13.57 -6.29
N PRO A 140 -25.95 -12.68 -5.33
CA PRO A 140 -27.31 -12.50 -4.86
C PRO A 140 -28.20 -11.87 -5.95
N GLU A 141 -29.46 -12.29 -6.02
CA GLU A 141 -30.45 -11.61 -6.87
C GLU A 141 -30.88 -10.30 -6.19
N LEU A 142 -30.30 -9.18 -6.62
CA LEU A 142 -30.59 -7.85 -6.06
C LEU A 142 -31.97 -7.33 -6.49
N LYS A 143 -32.42 -7.72 -7.69
CA LYS A 143 -33.71 -7.28 -8.27
C LYS A 143 -33.81 -5.77 -8.51
N LEU A 144 -32.66 -5.11 -8.69
CA LEU A 144 -32.57 -3.65 -8.86
C LEU A 144 -32.48 -3.21 -10.33
N SER A 145 -31.74 -3.94 -11.17
CA SER A 145 -31.51 -3.59 -12.58
C SER A 145 -32.19 -4.56 -13.54
N ASP A 146 -32.79 -4.05 -14.62
CA ASP A 146 -33.26 -4.90 -15.73
C ASP A 146 -32.09 -5.23 -16.65
N TYR A 147 -31.87 -6.51 -16.91
CA TYR A 147 -30.88 -6.98 -17.85
C TYR A 147 -31.48 -8.09 -18.70
N GLN A 148 -31.57 -7.85 -20.02
CA GLN A 148 -32.16 -8.79 -20.98
C GLN A 148 -33.59 -9.22 -20.59
N GLY A 149 -34.40 -8.29 -20.06
CA GLY A 149 -35.81 -8.53 -19.71
C GLY A 149 -36.03 -9.24 -18.37
N SER A 150 -34.99 -9.33 -17.52
CA SER A 150 -35.08 -9.93 -16.19
C SER A 150 -34.32 -9.10 -15.14
N LYS A 151 -34.90 -9.03 -13.93
CA LYS A 151 -34.25 -8.47 -12.74
C LYS A 151 -33.55 -9.52 -11.87
N LEU A 152 -33.55 -10.79 -12.27
CA LEU A 152 -32.90 -11.87 -11.52
C LEU A 152 -31.39 -11.88 -11.76
N ASN A 153 -30.72 -10.84 -11.27
CA ASN A 153 -29.29 -10.59 -11.42
C ASN A 153 -28.73 -9.87 -10.20
N ASN A 154 -27.40 -9.75 -10.14
CA ASN A 154 -26.66 -9.08 -9.07
C ASN A 154 -26.15 -7.69 -9.48
N ILE A 155 -26.82 -7.02 -10.42
CA ILE A 155 -26.39 -5.77 -11.04
C ILE A 155 -27.03 -4.58 -10.33
N PHE A 156 -26.23 -3.56 -10.00
CA PHE A 156 -26.70 -2.28 -9.49
C PHE A 156 -27.31 -1.41 -10.61
N PRO A 157 -28.31 -0.56 -10.32
CA PRO A 157 -29.04 0.21 -11.34
C PRO A 157 -28.29 1.47 -11.80
N PHE A 158 -26.97 1.53 -11.63
CA PHE A 158 -26.12 2.65 -12.03
C PHE A 158 -24.71 2.15 -12.39
N GLU A 159 -24.04 2.85 -13.30
CA GLU A 159 -22.66 2.54 -13.67
C GLU A 159 -21.68 3.10 -12.64
N ALA A 160 -20.95 2.22 -11.98
CA ALA A 160 -19.84 2.57 -11.09
C ALA A 160 -18.80 1.46 -11.18
N VAL A 161 -17.81 1.62 -12.05
CA VAL A 161 -16.86 0.53 -12.39
C VAL A 161 -15.44 0.80 -11.89
N GLU A 162 -15.07 2.06 -11.71
CA GLU A 162 -13.85 2.52 -11.05
C GLU A 162 -14.21 2.94 -9.63
N VAL A 163 -14.39 1.95 -8.74
CA VAL A 163 -15.02 2.17 -7.43
C VAL A 163 -14.12 1.78 -6.28
N GLY A 164 -14.06 2.65 -5.26
CA GLY A 164 -13.60 2.30 -3.94
C GLY A 164 -14.79 2.20 -3.00
N VAL A 165 -15.06 0.99 -2.48
CA VAL A 165 -16.07 0.79 -1.44
C VAL A 165 -15.38 0.54 -0.10
N PHE A 166 -15.79 1.27 0.94
CA PHE A 166 -15.29 1.08 2.29
C PHE A 166 -16.40 1.25 3.33
N LEU A 167 -16.17 0.67 4.51
CA LEU A 167 -16.99 0.92 5.69
C LEU A 167 -16.41 2.09 6.45
N ASP A 168 -17.26 3.08 6.70
CA ASP A 168 -16.89 4.32 7.36
C ASP A 168 -17.34 4.28 8.82
N SER A 169 -16.35 4.19 9.72
CA SER A 169 -16.58 4.17 11.16
C SER A 169 -16.97 5.53 11.74
N HIS A 170 -16.75 6.62 11.01
CA HIS A 170 -17.11 7.98 11.43
C HIS A 170 -18.49 8.39 10.93
N ALA A 171 -18.99 7.75 9.87
CA ALA A 171 -20.31 7.96 9.32
C ALA A 171 -21.45 7.58 10.29
N PRO A 172 -22.61 8.27 10.21
CA PRO A 172 -23.84 7.76 10.80
C PRO A 172 -24.27 6.45 10.10
N ALA A 173 -25.05 5.62 10.80
CA ALA A 173 -25.36 4.26 10.39
C ALA A 173 -26.03 4.16 9.00
N GLU A 174 -26.86 5.13 8.65
CA GLU A 174 -27.57 5.25 7.36
C GLU A 174 -26.62 5.43 6.17
N LYS A 175 -25.38 5.78 6.47
CA LYS A 175 -24.34 6.20 5.55
C LYS A 175 -23.07 5.34 5.72
N ARG A 176 -23.09 4.27 6.50
CA ARG A 176 -21.89 3.48 6.84
C ARG A 176 -21.11 2.95 5.64
N PHE A 177 -21.79 2.54 4.58
CA PHE A 177 -21.14 2.16 3.34
C PHE A 177 -20.88 3.40 2.50
N ARG A 178 -19.64 3.57 2.09
CA ARG A 178 -19.18 4.66 1.22
C ARG A 178 -18.71 4.08 -0.10
N LEU A 179 -19.11 4.71 -1.20
CA LEU A 179 -18.65 4.38 -2.55
C LEU A 179 -18.13 5.65 -3.20
N LEU A 180 -16.81 5.72 -3.37
CA LEU A 180 -16.15 6.74 -4.19
C LEU A 180 -16.02 6.24 -5.62
N HIS A 181 -16.44 7.06 -6.57
CA HIS A 181 -16.42 6.71 -7.99
C HIS A 181 -16.33 7.91 -8.92
N ASN A 182 -15.95 7.64 -10.16
CA ASN A 182 -15.91 8.61 -11.22
C ASN A 182 -17.27 8.64 -11.94
N ARG A 183 -17.86 9.82 -12.16
CA ARG A 183 -19.11 9.98 -12.95
C ARG A 183 -18.90 10.94 -14.13
N HIS A 184 -19.82 10.89 -15.09
CA HIS A 184 -19.97 11.84 -16.21
C HIS A 184 -18.79 12.00 -17.17
N TRP A 185 -17.80 11.11 -17.12
CA TRP A 185 -16.73 11.06 -18.09
C TRP A 185 -17.28 11.00 -19.54
N PRO A 186 -16.74 11.76 -20.52
CA PRO A 186 -15.55 12.62 -20.45
C PRO A 186 -15.84 14.13 -20.27
N ASP A 187 -17.08 14.50 -19.95
CA ASP A 187 -17.58 15.90 -19.97
C ASP A 187 -16.83 16.81 -18.97
N PRO A 188 -16.08 17.84 -19.41
CA PRO A 188 -15.36 18.74 -18.51
C PRO A 188 -16.24 19.45 -17.46
N ALA A 189 -17.51 19.71 -17.78
CA ALA A 189 -18.42 20.44 -16.90
C ALA A 189 -18.98 19.58 -15.77
N ARG A 190 -19.03 18.25 -15.95
CA ARG A 190 -19.67 17.32 -15.01
C ARG A 190 -18.76 16.20 -14.53
N ALA A 191 -17.73 15.82 -15.27
CA ALA A 191 -16.93 14.65 -14.93
C ALA A 191 -16.05 14.88 -13.70
N GLY A 192 -16.01 13.94 -12.78
CA GLY A 192 -15.22 14.10 -11.57
C GLY A 192 -15.39 12.95 -10.60
N VAL A 193 -14.87 13.15 -9.39
CA VAL A 193 -15.06 12.23 -8.27
C VAL A 193 -16.36 12.58 -7.54
N TYR A 194 -17.14 11.56 -7.23
CA TYR A 194 -18.41 11.64 -6.51
C TYR A 194 -18.44 10.61 -5.37
N LEU A 195 -19.37 10.80 -4.45
CA LEU A 195 -19.64 9.87 -3.35
C LEU A 195 -21.08 9.38 -3.42
N SER A 196 -21.25 8.09 -3.17
CA SER A 196 -22.54 7.48 -2.86
C SER A 196 -22.50 6.83 -1.49
N SER A 197 -23.64 6.78 -0.82
CA SER A 197 -23.76 6.29 0.55
C SER A 197 -24.86 5.24 0.67
N SER A 198 -24.69 4.29 1.57
CA SER A 198 -25.69 3.26 1.84
C SER A 198 -25.62 2.80 3.30
N ALA A 199 -26.77 2.35 3.83
CA ALA A 199 -26.85 1.74 5.14
C ALA A 199 -26.50 0.24 5.11
N ASP A 200 -26.83 -0.44 4.00
CA ASP A 200 -26.78 -1.89 3.85
C ASP A 200 -25.84 -2.37 2.73
N GLY A 201 -25.24 -1.44 1.98
CA GLY A 201 -24.36 -1.74 0.84
C GLY A 201 -25.11 -2.20 -0.41
N ILE A 202 -26.44 -2.20 -0.40
CA ILE A 202 -27.29 -2.65 -1.50
C ILE A 202 -28.09 -1.47 -2.08
N HIS A 203 -28.72 -0.68 -1.21
CA HIS A 203 -29.53 0.46 -1.60
C HIS A 203 -28.70 1.74 -1.47
N TRP A 204 -28.22 2.24 -2.60
CA TRP A 204 -27.30 3.38 -2.66
C TRP A 204 -28.01 4.70 -2.96
N GLN A 205 -27.69 5.71 -2.18
CA GLN A 205 -28.01 7.11 -2.44
C GLN A 205 -26.81 7.78 -3.10
N GLN A 206 -26.97 8.22 -4.36
CA GLN A 206 -25.93 8.95 -5.10
C GLN A 206 -25.98 10.44 -4.75
N SER A 207 -24.84 11.04 -4.42
CA SER A 207 -24.71 12.49 -4.31
C SER A 207 -24.44 13.12 -5.67
N ASP A 208 -25.01 14.28 -5.92
CA ASP A 208 -24.73 15.10 -7.11
C ASP A 208 -23.64 16.16 -6.85
N ILE A 209 -23.06 16.18 -5.64
CA ILE A 209 -21.91 17.04 -5.32
C ILE A 209 -20.66 16.49 -6.02
N ARG A 210 -20.10 17.30 -6.92
CA ARG A 210 -18.82 17.01 -7.58
C ARG A 210 -17.67 17.33 -6.60
N LEU A 211 -17.10 16.28 -6.01
CA LEU A 211 -16.10 16.40 -4.94
C LEU A 211 -14.76 16.92 -5.47
N LEU A 212 -14.35 16.42 -6.63
CA LEU A 212 -13.14 16.88 -7.31
C LEU A 212 -13.42 17.02 -8.82
N PRO A 213 -13.19 18.20 -9.42
CA PRO A 213 -13.41 18.43 -10.85
C PRO A 213 -12.25 17.92 -11.72
N ARG A 214 -11.73 16.74 -11.38
CA ARG A 214 -10.67 16.00 -12.07
C ARG A 214 -11.01 14.51 -12.03
N VAL A 215 -10.52 13.75 -13.01
CA VAL A 215 -10.74 12.29 -13.06
C VAL A 215 -9.42 11.54 -12.88
N PRO A 216 -9.31 10.65 -11.87
CA PRO A 216 -8.13 9.81 -11.67
C PRO A 216 -7.97 8.74 -12.75
N ASP A 217 -9.08 8.25 -13.34
CA ASP A 217 -9.14 7.11 -14.29
C ASP A 217 -8.57 5.81 -13.67
N SER A 218 -8.90 5.63 -12.39
CA SER A 218 -8.76 4.42 -11.57
C SER A 218 -9.72 4.51 -10.37
N GLN A 219 -9.86 3.43 -9.60
CA GLN A 219 -10.62 3.46 -8.34
C GLN A 219 -9.96 4.41 -7.31
N PRO A 220 -10.69 5.38 -6.74
CA PRO A 220 -10.25 6.10 -5.55
C PRO A 220 -10.22 5.18 -4.33
N SER A 221 -9.36 5.47 -3.35
CA SER A 221 -9.40 4.83 -2.04
C SER A 221 -9.49 5.88 -0.94
N ALA A 222 -10.25 5.61 0.12
CA ALA A 222 -10.34 6.52 1.26
C ALA A 222 -10.53 5.77 2.57
N CYS A 223 -10.14 6.43 3.66
CA CYS A 223 -10.37 5.96 5.01
C CYS A 223 -10.40 7.14 5.99
N TRP A 224 -11.19 7.00 7.05
CA TRP A 224 -11.14 7.92 8.19
C TRP A 224 -9.90 7.64 9.05
N ASP A 225 -9.14 8.70 9.35
CA ASP A 225 -8.05 8.65 10.31
C ASP A 225 -8.48 9.28 11.64
N PRO A 226 -8.67 8.48 12.71
CA PRO A 226 -9.05 9.00 14.02
C PRO A 226 -7.92 9.82 14.68
N LYS A 227 -6.65 9.67 14.28
CA LYS A 227 -5.54 10.43 14.85
C LYS A 227 -5.53 11.87 14.34
N THR A 228 -5.72 12.05 13.03
CA THR A 228 -5.77 13.39 12.43
C THR A 228 -7.18 13.99 12.41
N GLN A 229 -8.21 13.18 12.66
CA GLN A 229 -9.63 13.56 12.54
C GLN A 229 -9.97 14.05 11.13
N GLU A 230 -9.44 13.36 10.12
CA GLU A 230 -9.63 13.65 8.71
C GLU A 230 -9.82 12.37 7.90
N TYR A 231 -10.55 12.46 6.80
CA TYR A 231 -10.52 11.46 5.74
C TYR A 231 -9.28 11.65 4.90
N ALA A 232 -8.46 10.60 4.78
CA ALA A 232 -7.38 10.53 3.80
C ALA A 232 -7.91 9.87 2.52
N VAL A 233 -7.84 10.58 1.39
CA VAL A 233 -8.28 10.11 0.08
C VAL A 233 -7.08 10.01 -0.85
N TYR A 234 -6.94 8.86 -1.52
CA TYR A 234 -5.84 8.53 -2.42
C TYR A 234 -6.35 8.31 -3.83
N LEU A 235 -5.72 8.99 -4.78
CA LEU A 235 -6.15 9.07 -6.16
C LEU A 235 -4.96 8.85 -7.07
N ARG A 236 -5.16 8.21 -8.22
CA ARG A 236 -4.13 8.19 -9.26
C ARG A 236 -3.95 9.60 -9.81
N ALA A 237 -2.69 10.03 -9.88
CA ALA A 237 -2.26 11.31 -10.37
C ALA A 237 -1.13 11.13 -11.41
N TRP A 238 -0.66 12.24 -11.98
CA TRP A 238 0.43 12.28 -12.96
C TRP A 238 1.50 13.29 -12.56
N ASP A 239 2.75 12.84 -12.37
CA ASP A 239 3.89 13.72 -12.14
C ASP A 239 5.26 13.06 -12.45
N PRO A 240 5.81 13.21 -13.68
CA PRO A 240 5.07 13.25 -14.94
C PRO A 240 4.52 11.86 -15.34
N LYS A 241 4.95 10.78 -14.66
CA LYS A 241 4.44 9.41 -14.81
C LYS A 241 3.21 9.23 -13.91
N ARG A 242 2.42 8.16 -14.10
CA ARG A 242 1.35 7.84 -13.15
C ARG A 242 1.96 7.58 -11.76
N SER A 243 1.35 8.23 -10.78
CA SER A 243 1.76 8.33 -9.38
C SER A 243 0.51 8.33 -8.49
N ILE A 244 0.68 8.42 -7.18
CA ILE A 244 -0.42 8.47 -6.21
C ILE A 244 -0.45 9.85 -5.55
N GLY A 245 -1.54 10.56 -5.76
CA GLY A 245 -1.88 11.81 -5.08
C GLY A 245 -2.74 11.55 -3.85
N ARG A 246 -2.69 12.49 -2.89
CA ARG A 246 -3.47 12.45 -1.66
C ARG A 246 -4.18 13.78 -1.42
N VAL A 247 -5.40 13.72 -0.90
CA VAL A 247 -6.08 14.86 -0.29
C VAL A 247 -6.60 14.44 1.08
N ALA A 248 -6.51 15.34 2.06
CA ALA A 248 -7.09 15.16 3.39
C ALA A 248 -8.22 16.17 3.62
N VAL A 249 -9.36 15.71 4.11
CA VAL A 249 -10.54 16.54 4.35
C VAL A 249 -11.24 16.12 5.64
N LYS A 250 -11.77 17.09 6.40
CA LYS A 250 -12.58 16.79 7.60
C LYS A 250 -13.96 16.26 7.26
N ASP A 251 -14.53 16.73 6.15
CA ASP A 251 -15.81 16.29 5.62
C ASP A 251 -15.59 15.79 4.19
N ILE A 252 -15.87 14.51 3.96
CA ILE A 252 -15.69 13.86 2.66
C ILE A 252 -16.85 14.15 1.69
N GLU A 253 -17.97 14.70 2.18
CA GLU A 253 -19.17 14.97 1.38
C GLU A 253 -19.18 16.36 0.71
N VAL A 254 -18.21 17.22 1.02
CA VAL A 254 -18.06 18.56 0.43
C VAL A 254 -16.95 18.58 -0.64
N PRO A 255 -16.97 19.55 -1.58
CA PRO A 255 -15.89 19.71 -2.54
C PRO A 255 -14.51 19.79 -1.88
N TRP A 256 -13.55 19.01 -2.40
CA TRP A 256 -12.23 18.87 -1.82
C TRP A 256 -11.29 19.98 -2.31
N PRO A 257 -10.37 20.45 -1.45
CA PRO A 257 -9.39 21.45 -1.85
C PRO A 257 -8.38 20.86 -2.84
N TYR A 258 -7.99 21.65 -3.83
CA TYR A 258 -6.91 21.38 -4.77
C TYR A 258 -6.29 22.71 -5.23
N ASP A 259 -5.03 22.72 -5.65
CA ASP A 259 -4.36 23.93 -6.11
C ASP A 259 -4.82 24.30 -7.53
N GLU A 260 -5.68 25.32 -7.64
CA GLU A 260 -6.20 25.80 -8.92
C GLU A 260 -5.17 26.58 -9.75
N SER A 261 -4.04 26.97 -9.16
CA SER A 261 -2.96 27.67 -9.88
C SER A 261 -2.16 26.74 -10.80
N VAL A 262 -2.19 25.43 -10.52
CA VAL A 262 -1.56 24.42 -11.36
C VAL A 262 -2.36 24.25 -12.65
N SER A 263 -1.66 24.38 -13.77
CA SER A 263 -2.26 24.21 -15.09
C SER A 263 -2.83 22.79 -15.27
N PRO A 264 -4.11 22.64 -15.64
CA PRO A 264 -4.75 21.33 -15.75
C PRO A 264 -4.05 20.42 -16.79
N LEU A 265 -3.78 19.18 -16.41
CA LEU A 265 -3.18 18.20 -17.30
C LEU A 265 -4.26 17.46 -18.12
N HIS A 266 -4.20 17.58 -19.45
CA HIS A 266 -5.14 16.95 -20.38
C HIS A 266 -4.53 15.76 -21.13
N VAL A 267 -4.45 14.60 -20.47
CA VAL A 267 -3.89 13.37 -21.09
C VAL A 267 -4.79 12.76 -22.18
N TRP A 268 -6.07 13.14 -22.22
CA TRP A 268 -7.05 12.65 -23.22
C TRP A 268 -7.49 13.71 -24.23
N GLY A 269 -6.81 14.85 -24.25
CA GLY A 269 -7.11 16.00 -25.10
C GLY A 269 -7.91 17.11 -24.40
N LYS A 270 -7.74 18.35 -24.86
CA LYS A 270 -8.26 19.57 -24.21
C LYS A 270 -9.78 19.69 -24.14
N LYS A 271 -10.51 18.91 -24.94
CA LYS A 271 -11.99 18.88 -24.93
C LYS A 271 -12.58 17.97 -23.85
N LYS A 272 -11.75 17.19 -23.16
CA LYS A 272 -12.16 16.26 -22.10
C LYS A 272 -11.68 16.79 -20.76
N VAL A 273 -12.35 16.37 -19.69
CA VAL A 273 -11.96 16.70 -18.32
C VAL A 273 -10.47 16.41 -18.08
N ALA A 274 -9.82 17.28 -17.31
CA ALA A 274 -8.43 17.09 -16.91
C ALA A 274 -8.27 15.92 -15.93
N THR A 275 -7.10 15.30 -15.95
CA THR A 275 -6.71 14.34 -14.92
C THR A 275 -6.08 15.06 -13.74
N ILE A 276 -5.81 14.33 -12.65
CA ILE A 276 -5.12 14.85 -11.48
C ILE A 276 -3.61 14.87 -11.78
N SER A 277 -2.95 15.97 -11.45
CA SER A 277 -1.50 16.11 -11.50
C SER A 277 -0.99 16.70 -10.18
N ARG A 278 -0.21 17.79 -10.24
CA ARG A 278 0.37 18.45 -9.07
C ARG A 278 -0.60 19.37 -8.32
N GLU A 279 -1.88 19.41 -8.72
CA GLU A 279 -2.93 20.09 -7.95
C GLU A 279 -3.12 19.47 -6.56
N LEU A 280 -2.71 18.21 -6.37
CA LEU A 280 -2.71 17.48 -5.11
C LEU A 280 -1.29 17.05 -4.74
N PRO A 281 -0.93 16.99 -3.45
CA PRO A 281 0.34 16.40 -2.99
C PRO A 281 0.54 14.97 -3.52
N ILE A 282 1.71 14.72 -4.12
CA ILE A 282 2.11 13.38 -4.58
C ILE A 282 2.85 12.65 -3.46
N VAL A 283 2.22 11.61 -2.91
CA VAL A 283 2.73 10.83 -1.77
C VAL A 283 3.50 9.58 -2.18
N MET A 284 3.33 9.11 -3.42
CA MET A 284 4.07 7.96 -3.93
C MET A 284 4.29 8.09 -5.44
N ARG A 285 5.52 7.83 -5.90
CA ARG A 285 5.94 7.89 -7.30
C ARG A 285 6.93 6.76 -7.63
N PRO A 286 7.07 6.39 -8.91
CA PRO A 286 8.26 5.66 -9.34
C PRO A 286 9.52 6.50 -9.06
N ASP A 287 10.60 5.86 -8.65
CA ASP A 287 11.90 6.50 -8.38
C ASP A 287 13.05 5.77 -9.08
N ASP A 288 14.30 6.14 -8.75
CA ASP A 288 15.50 5.62 -9.40
C ASP A 288 15.72 4.11 -9.19
N SER A 289 14.99 3.49 -8.25
CA SER A 289 15.01 2.03 -8.05
C SER A 289 14.06 1.30 -9.00
N ASP A 290 13.18 2.01 -9.72
CA ASP A 290 12.27 1.41 -10.70
C ASP A 290 12.83 1.48 -12.13
N PRO A 291 12.55 0.48 -12.97
CA PRO A 291 12.78 0.59 -14.41
C PRO A 291 12.05 1.81 -15.01
N GLU A 292 12.63 2.41 -16.03
CA GLU A 292 12.09 3.63 -16.66
C GLU A 292 10.62 3.48 -17.10
N ASN A 293 10.21 2.29 -17.53
CA ASN A 293 8.87 2.01 -18.04
C ASN A 293 7.80 1.81 -16.95
N VAL A 294 8.18 1.80 -15.67
CA VAL A 294 7.26 1.59 -14.56
C VAL A 294 6.51 2.87 -14.20
N GLN A 295 5.22 2.71 -13.92
CA GLN A 295 4.33 3.73 -13.37
C GLN A 295 3.45 3.11 -12.27
N LEU A 296 2.89 3.92 -11.37
CA LEU A 296 1.95 3.41 -10.36
C LEU A 296 0.51 3.63 -10.82
N TYR A 297 -0.19 2.55 -11.16
CA TYR A 297 -1.49 2.61 -11.84
C TYR A 297 -2.69 2.64 -10.90
N THR A 298 -2.64 1.97 -9.75
CA THR A 298 -3.65 2.07 -8.69
C THR A 298 -2.95 2.37 -7.38
N SER A 299 -3.70 2.90 -6.39
CA SER A 299 -3.22 3.13 -5.03
C SER A 299 -3.55 1.96 -4.11
N ASN A 300 -4.84 1.61 -4.01
CA ASN A 300 -5.38 0.56 -3.15
C ASN A 300 -4.96 0.73 -1.70
N VAL A 301 -5.18 1.95 -1.18
CA VAL A 301 -4.76 2.36 0.16
C VAL A 301 -5.91 2.19 1.15
N PHE A 302 -5.63 1.66 2.32
CA PHE A 302 -6.54 1.67 3.47
C PHE A 302 -5.77 1.57 4.78
N ARG A 303 -6.40 1.98 5.88
CA ARG A 303 -5.90 1.70 7.22
C ARG A 303 -6.08 0.22 7.53
N TYR A 304 -5.03 -0.42 8.02
CA TYR A 304 -5.07 -1.82 8.44
C TYR A 304 -5.92 -1.95 9.71
N PRO A 305 -7.05 -2.69 9.68
CA PRO A 305 -8.02 -2.63 10.79
C PRO A 305 -7.56 -3.29 12.11
N TRP A 306 -6.50 -4.09 12.08
CA TRP A 306 -6.08 -4.91 13.22
C TRP A 306 -4.73 -4.51 13.83
N ALA A 307 -4.15 -3.40 13.39
CA ALA A 307 -3.00 -2.79 14.07
C ALA A 307 -3.17 -1.27 14.12
N GLU A 308 -2.57 -0.67 15.15
CA GLU A 308 -2.57 0.78 15.26
C GLU A 308 -1.56 1.39 14.29
N ASN A 309 -1.85 2.64 13.88
CA ASN A 309 -0.95 3.45 13.05
C ASN A 309 -0.41 2.72 11.80
N ALA A 310 -1.17 1.80 11.21
CA ALA A 310 -0.72 1.07 10.02
C ALA A 310 -1.60 1.41 8.81
N TYR A 311 -0.97 1.99 7.79
CA TYR A 311 -1.51 2.14 6.45
C TYR A 311 -0.86 1.11 5.52
N LEU A 312 -1.68 0.45 4.71
CA LEU A 312 -1.23 -0.44 3.66
C LEU A 312 -1.68 0.10 2.31
N ALA A 313 -0.81 -0.01 1.32
CA ALA A 313 -1.12 0.23 -0.08
C ALA A 313 -0.72 -0.97 -0.91
N PHE A 314 -1.53 -1.28 -1.93
CA PHE A 314 -1.23 -2.36 -2.87
C PHE A 314 -1.21 -1.82 -4.30
N PRO A 315 -0.24 -0.94 -4.63
CA PRO A 315 -0.21 -0.31 -5.94
C PRO A 315 0.08 -1.32 -7.04
N ALA A 316 -0.62 -1.17 -8.16
CA ALA A 316 -0.26 -1.86 -9.40
C ALA A 316 0.97 -1.18 -10.02
N ALA A 317 2.13 -1.84 -9.99
CA ALA A 317 3.31 -1.36 -10.70
C ALA A 317 3.14 -1.73 -12.19
N TYR A 318 2.84 -0.71 -12.98
CA TYR A 318 2.52 -0.86 -14.38
C TYR A 318 3.76 -0.69 -15.24
N PHE A 319 4.25 -1.82 -15.73
CA PHE A 319 5.31 -1.85 -16.71
C PHE A 319 4.74 -1.65 -18.12
N LEU A 320 4.99 -0.48 -18.69
CA LEU A 320 4.58 -0.15 -20.06
C LEU A 320 5.48 -0.85 -21.09
N CYS A 321 4.88 -1.46 -22.10
CA CYS A 321 5.59 -1.93 -23.29
C CYS A 321 5.93 -0.73 -24.20
N ARG A 322 6.90 0.08 -23.79
CA ARG A 322 7.41 1.24 -24.55
C ARG A 322 8.90 1.11 -24.84
N GLY A 323 9.35 1.84 -25.85
CA GLY A 323 10.74 1.81 -26.31
C GLY A 323 10.96 0.86 -27.49
N THR A 324 12.10 1.03 -28.17
CA THR A 324 12.43 0.33 -29.43
C THR A 324 12.49 -1.18 -29.28
N GLN A 325 12.91 -1.68 -28.10
CA GLN A 325 13.03 -3.11 -27.81
C GLN A 325 11.68 -3.80 -27.55
N LEU A 326 10.65 -3.05 -27.15
CA LEU A 326 9.33 -3.60 -26.75
C LEU A 326 8.20 -3.22 -27.71
N LYS A 327 8.50 -2.46 -28.76
CA LYS A 327 7.51 -1.95 -29.74
C LYS A 327 6.65 -3.06 -30.36
N ASP A 328 7.24 -4.22 -30.63
CA ASP A 328 6.55 -5.35 -31.28
C ASP A 328 5.67 -6.13 -30.30
N ARG A 329 5.82 -5.91 -28.98
CA ARG A 329 4.95 -6.48 -27.95
C ARG A 329 3.72 -5.61 -27.67
N ALA A 330 3.83 -4.30 -27.90
CA ALA A 330 2.80 -3.34 -27.54
C ALA A 330 1.64 -3.35 -28.54
N LEU A 331 0.43 -3.59 -28.07
CA LEU A 331 -0.79 -3.52 -28.88
C LEU A 331 -1.20 -2.07 -29.18
N ASN A 332 -0.83 -1.14 -28.31
CA ASN A 332 -1.02 0.30 -28.46
C ASN A 332 -0.08 1.08 -27.51
N GLY A 333 -0.13 2.41 -27.55
CA GLY A 333 0.75 3.28 -26.73
C GLY A 333 0.52 3.23 -25.21
N ASN A 334 -0.49 2.52 -24.72
CA ASN A 334 -0.81 2.31 -23.31
C ASN A 334 -1.02 0.81 -23.02
N ASP A 335 -0.17 -0.04 -23.59
CA ASP A 335 -0.15 -1.48 -23.33
C ASP A 335 1.01 -1.88 -22.40
N GLY A 336 0.82 -2.96 -21.65
CA GLY A 336 1.79 -3.46 -20.67
C GLY A 336 1.19 -4.45 -19.66
N THR A 337 1.95 -4.72 -18.60
CA THR A 337 1.61 -5.69 -17.54
C THR A 337 1.63 -5.05 -16.16
N PHE A 338 0.87 -5.61 -15.23
CA PHE A 338 0.85 -5.23 -13.82
C PHE A 338 1.39 -6.37 -12.97
N ASP A 339 2.25 -6.06 -12.03
CA ASP A 339 2.26 -6.76 -10.75
C ASP A 339 1.70 -5.84 -9.65
N VAL A 340 1.40 -6.43 -8.50
CA VAL A 340 0.97 -5.74 -7.29
C VAL A 340 2.17 -5.72 -6.35
N GLN A 341 2.49 -4.54 -5.83
CA GLN A 341 3.51 -4.34 -4.80
C GLN A 341 2.86 -4.05 -3.44
N LEU A 342 3.60 -4.20 -2.34
CA LEU A 342 3.18 -3.68 -1.03
C LEU A 342 3.88 -2.34 -0.78
N ALA A 343 3.16 -1.36 -0.25
CA ALA A 343 3.76 -0.26 0.47
C ALA A 343 3.12 -0.09 1.86
N VAL A 344 3.92 0.36 2.82
CA VAL A 344 3.54 0.52 4.22
C VAL A 344 3.81 1.96 4.66
N SER A 345 3.00 2.47 5.59
CA SER A 345 3.15 3.81 6.13
C SER A 345 2.53 3.91 7.53
N HIS A 346 3.05 4.80 8.36
CA HIS A 346 2.47 5.12 9.67
C HIS A 346 1.55 6.34 9.66
N ASP A 347 1.71 7.23 8.68
CA ASP A 347 0.99 8.50 8.59
C ASP A 347 0.16 8.65 7.31
N GLY A 348 0.27 7.70 6.38
CA GLY A 348 -0.36 7.74 5.07
C GLY A 348 0.24 8.76 4.10
N ILE A 349 1.34 9.42 4.47
CA ILE A 349 2.01 10.47 3.68
C ILE A 349 3.37 9.96 3.21
N HIS A 350 4.16 9.38 4.10
CA HIS A 350 5.48 8.83 3.82
C HIS A 350 5.38 7.31 3.71
N TRP A 351 5.81 6.77 2.58
CA TRP A 351 5.60 5.38 2.22
C TRP A 351 6.93 4.65 1.99
N ASP A 352 7.07 3.48 2.60
CA ASP A 352 8.08 2.50 2.20
C ASP A 352 7.44 1.47 1.26
N ARG A 353 7.91 1.41 0.01
CA ARG A 353 7.39 0.52 -1.04
C ARG A 353 8.37 -0.59 -1.35
N GLN A 354 7.87 -1.82 -1.22
CA GLN A 354 8.59 -3.04 -1.59
C GLN A 354 8.47 -3.27 -3.10
N ARG A 355 9.60 -3.39 -3.81
CA ARG A 355 9.62 -3.62 -5.27
C ARG A 355 9.45 -5.09 -5.64
N GLN A 356 9.70 -5.99 -4.68
CA GLN A 356 9.31 -7.39 -4.81
C GLN A 356 7.78 -7.46 -4.91
N ALA A 357 7.28 -8.20 -5.90
CA ALA A 357 5.84 -8.35 -6.08
C ALA A 357 5.19 -9.01 -4.84
N TRP A 358 4.12 -8.39 -4.35
CA TRP A 358 3.15 -9.01 -3.44
C TRP A 358 2.33 -10.06 -4.18
N ILE A 359 1.87 -9.74 -5.39
CA ILE A 359 1.24 -10.67 -6.33
C ILE A 359 1.76 -10.34 -7.72
N GLN A 360 2.23 -11.35 -8.44
CA GLN A 360 2.66 -11.21 -9.84
C GLN A 360 1.73 -11.99 -10.77
N PRO A 361 1.68 -11.65 -12.07
CA PRO A 361 1.05 -12.52 -13.06
C PRO A 361 1.72 -13.90 -13.07
N ASP A 362 0.91 -14.94 -12.96
CA ASP A 362 1.39 -16.33 -12.92
C ASP A 362 0.38 -17.27 -13.60
N TYR A 363 0.75 -18.54 -13.73
CA TYR A 363 -0.14 -19.61 -14.17
C TYR A 363 -1.02 -20.09 -13.01
N LEU A 364 -2.26 -19.59 -12.94
CA LEU A 364 -3.21 -19.88 -11.87
C LEU A 364 -4.47 -20.52 -12.43
N ASP A 365 -4.94 -21.61 -11.80
CA ASP A 365 -6.19 -22.30 -12.16
C ASP A 365 -6.27 -22.65 -13.66
N GLY A 366 -5.16 -23.12 -14.24
CA GLY A 366 -5.10 -23.49 -15.66
C GLY A 366 -4.94 -22.32 -16.64
N VAL A 367 -4.70 -21.10 -16.14
CA VAL A 367 -4.69 -19.88 -16.95
C VAL A 367 -3.43 -19.08 -16.71
N GLN A 368 -2.70 -18.81 -17.80
CA GLN A 368 -1.59 -17.89 -17.77
C GLN A 368 -2.11 -16.45 -17.63
N LEU A 369 -1.90 -15.84 -16.47
CA LEU A 369 -2.15 -14.42 -16.28
C LEU A 369 -1.03 -13.59 -16.90
N GLN A 370 -1.41 -12.42 -17.41
CA GLN A 370 -0.53 -11.41 -18.01
C GLN A 370 -0.61 -10.08 -17.26
N LEU A 371 -1.62 -9.89 -16.40
CA LEU A 371 -1.69 -8.77 -15.45
C LEU A 371 -2.55 -9.18 -14.25
N VAL A 372 -2.24 -8.57 -13.10
CA VAL A 372 -3.01 -8.69 -11.86
C VAL A 372 -3.26 -7.31 -11.28
N SER A 373 -4.48 -7.04 -10.81
CA SER A 373 -4.83 -5.76 -10.19
C SER A 373 -5.54 -5.99 -8.86
N MET A 374 -4.95 -5.48 -7.78
CA MET A 374 -5.49 -5.65 -6.43
C MET A 374 -6.75 -4.82 -6.24
N GLY A 375 -7.73 -5.39 -5.54
CA GLY A 375 -8.92 -4.68 -5.07
C GLY A 375 -8.68 -3.89 -3.77
N THR A 376 -9.60 -2.99 -3.44
CA THR A 376 -9.55 -2.27 -2.16
C THR A 376 -10.08 -3.14 -1.03
N GLY A 377 -9.43 -3.07 0.14
CA GLY A 377 -9.88 -3.74 1.36
C GLY A 377 -9.40 -5.18 1.52
N MET A 378 -9.73 -5.76 2.68
CA MET A 378 -9.43 -7.13 3.05
C MET A 378 -10.40 -7.61 4.12
N ILE A 379 -10.56 -8.93 4.25
CA ILE A 379 -11.36 -9.53 5.31
C ILE A 379 -10.52 -10.50 6.14
N ARG A 380 -10.94 -10.75 7.38
CA ARG A 380 -10.30 -11.70 8.28
C ARG A 380 -11.20 -12.90 8.54
N ARG A 381 -10.64 -14.11 8.49
CA ARG A 381 -11.30 -15.35 8.93
C ARG A 381 -10.34 -16.10 9.84
N GLY A 382 -10.61 -16.04 11.15
CA GLY A 382 -9.73 -16.61 12.17
C GLY A 382 -8.32 -16.00 12.12
N ARG A 383 -7.33 -16.84 11.79
CA ARG A 383 -5.91 -16.48 11.68
C ARG A 383 -5.48 -16.07 10.26
N GLU A 384 -6.41 -16.02 9.31
CA GLU A 384 -6.15 -15.68 7.91
C GLU A 384 -6.74 -14.34 7.52
N LEU A 385 -6.04 -13.67 6.60
CA LEU A 385 -6.49 -12.50 5.86
C LEU A 385 -6.73 -12.89 4.41
N HIS A 386 -7.82 -12.40 3.84
CA HIS A 386 -8.15 -12.58 2.45
C HIS A 386 -8.23 -11.22 1.75
N GLN A 387 -7.38 -11.06 0.74
CA GLN A 387 -7.41 -9.96 -0.22
C GLN A 387 -7.88 -10.49 -1.58
N TYR A 388 -8.41 -9.62 -2.44
CA TYR A 388 -8.94 -10.03 -3.73
C TYR A 388 -8.32 -9.22 -4.85
N PHE A 389 -7.97 -9.89 -5.94
CA PHE A 389 -7.40 -9.26 -7.12
C PHE A 389 -8.06 -9.79 -8.39
N VAL A 390 -8.16 -8.92 -9.38
CA VAL A 390 -8.61 -9.28 -10.72
C VAL A 390 -7.38 -9.74 -11.49
N GLY A 391 -7.40 -10.98 -11.97
CA GLY A 391 -6.33 -11.56 -12.80
C GLY A 391 -6.80 -11.72 -14.22
N TRP A 392 -6.03 -11.22 -15.19
CA TRP A 392 -6.36 -11.28 -16.61
C TRP A 392 -5.31 -12.04 -17.42
N PRO A 393 -5.71 -12.82 -18.44
CA PRO A 393 -4.81 -13.54 -19.33
C PRO A 393 -4.23 -12.69 -20.47
N HIS A 394 -4.38 -11.37 -20.41
CA HIS A 394 -3.98 -10.43 -21.45
C HIS A 394 -3.34 -9.18 -20.86
N THR A 395 -2.53 -8.48 -21.66
CA THR A 395 -1.93 -7.19 -21.31
C THR A 395 -2.98 -6.07 -21.34
N HIS A 396 -2.67 -4.96 -20.66
CA HIS A 396 -3.59 -3.84 -20.41
C HIS A 396 -4.19 -3.23 -21.70
N GLY A 397 -3.46 -3.23 -22.81
CA GLY A 397 -3.89 -2.65 -24.08
C GLY A 397 -4.86 -3.53 -24.86
N ARG A 398 -5.07 -4.78 -24.48
CA ARG A 398 -5.92 -5.73 -25.21
C ARG A 398 -7.38 -5.25 -25.38
N PRO A 399 -8.05 -4.63 -24.38
CA PRO A 399 -9.43 -4.17 -24.54
C PRO A 399 -9.67 -3.17 -25.64
N VAL A 400 -8.65 -2.39 -26.01
CA VAL A 400 -8.72 -1.42 -27.12
C VAL A 400 -8.74 -2.15 -28.47
N VAL A 401 -8.11 -3.32 -28.55
CA VAL A 401 -8.12 -4.16 -29.76
C VAL A 401 -9.49 -4.81 -29.96
N TRP A 402 -10.23 -5.12 -28.89
CA TRP A 402 -11.59 -5.68 -28.97
C TRP A 402 -12.54 -4.78 -29.79
N ASP A 403 -12.35 -3.46 -29.79
CA ASP A 403 -13.21 -2.52 -30.52
C ASP A 403 -12.93 -2.50 -32.02
N ARG A 404 -11.76 -2.99 -32.45
CA ARG A 404 -11.29 -2.87 -33.84
C ARG A 404 -11.47 -4.17 -34.64
N ASP A 405 -11.77 -5.29 -33.99
CA ASP A 405 -11.94 -6.59 -34.62
C ASP A 405 -13.05 -7.42 -33.97
N LEU A 406 -14.28 -7.21 -34.45
CA LEU A 406 -15.49 -7.89 -33.99
C LEU A 406 -15.52 -9.38 -34.37
N ILE A 407 -14.75 -9.80 -35.38
CA ILE A 407 -14.69 -11.21 -35.81
C ILE A 407 -13.95 -12.03 -34.75
N ASN A 408 -12.82 -11.50 -34.23
CA ASN A 408 -12.08 -12.11 -33.14
C ASN A 408 -12.81 -12.10 -31.79
N ARG A 409 -13.86 -11.27 -31.63
CA ARG A 409 -14.68 -11.20 -30.42
C ARG A 409 -15.43 -12.51 -30.12
N LYS A 410 -15.91 -13.22 -31.14
CA LYS A 410 -16.58 -14.53 -30.96
C LYS A 410 -15.62 -15.63 -30.52
N GLU A 411 -14.42 -15.67 -31.09
CA GLU A 411 -13.36 -16.58 -30.63
C GLU A 411 -12.94 -16.25 -29.21
N TRP A 412 -12.96 -14.96 -28.87
CA TRP A 412 -12.72 -14.54 -27.52
C TRP A 412 -13.75 -15.16 -26.58
N LEU A 413 -15.07 -15.08 -26.82
CA LEU A 413 -16.14 -15.75 -26.04
C LEU A 413 -15.86 -17.21 -25.63
N LYS A 414 -14.96 -17.91 -26.32
CA LYS A 414 -14.54 -19.30 -26.04
C LYS A 414 -13.34 -19.46 -25.11
N ARG A 415 -12.53 -18.40 -24.91
CA ARG A 415 -11.31 -18.43 -24.07
C ARG A 415 -11.61 -18.19 -22.60
N ASP A 416 -10.80 -18.73 -21.70
CA ASP A 416 -10.83 -18.32 -20.29
C ASP A 416 -10.47 -16.83 -20.17
N ARG A 417 -11.15 -16.15 -19.25
CA ARG A 417 -11.14 -14.70 -19.05
C ARG A 417 -10.27 -14.24 -17.90
N GLY A 418 -9.64 -15.18 -17.20
CA GLY A 418 -9.19 -14.89 -15.86
C GLY A 418 -10.34 -14.97 -14.87
N GLY A 419 -10.22 -14.20 -13.79
CA GLY A 419 -11.21 -14.22 -12.73
C GLY A 419 -10.88 -13.22 -11.63
N ILE A 420 -11.68 -13.26 -10.56
CA ILE A 420 -11.29 -12.69 -9.28
C ILE A 420 -10.69 -13.81 -8.45
N TYR A 421 -9.52 -13.53 -7.90
CA TYR A 421 -8.72 -14.45 -7.11
C TYR A 421 -8.61 -13.93 -5.68
N CYS A 422 -8.57 -14.85 -4.73
CA CYS A 422 -8.25 -14.57 -3.35
C CYS A 422 -6.76 -14.81 -3.12
N ALA A 423 -6.10 -13.86 -2.46
CA ALA A 423 -4.79 -14.00 -1.89
C ALA A 423 -4.91 -14.15 -0.37
N THR A 424 -4.40 -15.26 0.17
CA THR A 424 -4.48 -15.60 1.59
C THR A 424 -3.15 -15.39 2.28
N SER A 425 -3.17 -14.61 3.35
CA SER A 425 -2.03 -14.29 4.19
C SER A 425 -2.33 -14.62 5.65
N ARG A 426 -1.29 -14.82 6.46
CA ARG A 426 -1.43 -14.85 7.91
C ARG A 426 -1.91 -13.47 8.40
N LEU A 427 -2.73 -13.43 9.44
CA LEU A 427 -3.01 -12.20 10.19
C LEU A 427 -1.69 -11.50 10.56
N ASP A 428 -1.57 -10.21 10.24
CA ASP A 428 -0.35 -9.38 10.39
C ASP A 428 0.90 -9.90 9.69
N GLY A 429 0.75 -10.90 8.82
CA GLY A 429 1.87 -11.64 8.28
C GLY A 429 2.70 -10.90 7.24
N PHE A 430 2.38 -9.64 6.91
CA PHE A 430 3.00 -8.91 5.78
C PHE A 430 4.51 -8.82 5.91
N VAL A 431 5.00 -8.61 7.14
CA VAL A 431 6.41 -8.47 7.48
C VAL A 431 6.69 -9.25 8.76
N SER A 432 7.86 -9.88 8.83
CA SER A 432 8.35 -10.57 10.02
C SER A 432 9.80 -10.23 10.33
N MET A 433 10.20 -10.42 11.58
CA MET A 433 11.59 -10.42 12.02
C MET A 433 12.05 -11.87 12.18
N ASP A 434 12.91 -12.31 11.28
CA ASP A 434 13.28 -13.71 11.11
C ASP A 434 14.65 -13.99 11.74
N ALA A 435 14.68 -14.96 12.65
CA ALA A 435 15.91 -15.60 13.12
C ALA A 435 16.06 -16.99 12.47
N GLY A 436 17.20 -17.23 11.82
CA GLY A 436 17.52 -18.52 11.20
C GLY A 436 18.06 -19.55 12.20
N ASN A 437 18.92 -20.45 11.71
CA ASN A 437 19.52 -21.50 12.55
C ASN A 437 20.53 -20.93 13.57
N LEU A 438 21.20 -19.82 13.24
CA LEU A 438 21.98 -19.06 14.21
C LEU A 438 21.01 -18.34 15.16
N PRO A 439 21.20 -18.40 16.49
CA PRO A 439 20.40 -17.61 17.41
C PRO A 439 20.50 -16.13 17.06
N GLY A 440 19.35 -15.48 16.97
CA GLY A 440 19.22 -14.04 16.81
C GLY A 440 18.64 -13.39 18.05
N THR A 441 19.02 -12.14 18.25
CA THR A 441 18.47 -11.27 19.29
C THR A 441 17.84 -10.07 18.60
N LEU A 442 16.57 -9.80 18.89
CA LEU A 442 15.92 -8.55 18.51
C LEU A 442 15.66 -7.76 19.79
N THR A 443 16.08 -6.50 19.82
CA THR A 443 15.81 -5.60 20.94
C THR A 443 15.03 -4.40 20.44
N THR A 444 14.01 -3.99 21.19
CA THR A 444 13.26 -2.78 20.85
C THR A 444 13.99 -1.51 21.30
N ASN A 445 13.65 -0.38 20.67
CA ASN A 445 13.87 0.93 21.29
C ASN A 445 13.10 1.01 22.64
N PRO A 446 13.42 1.95 23.54
CA PRO A 446 12.70 2.11 24.80
C PRO A 446 11.20 2.35 24.56
N LEU A 447 10.35 1.60 25.27
CA LEU A 447 8.89 1.61 25.18
C LEU A 447 8.30 1.90 26.55
N VAL A 448 7.21 2.67 26.61
CA VAL A 448 6.37 2.72 27.81
C VAL A 448 5.27 1.67 27.75
N VAL A 449 5.24 0.80 28.74
CA VAL A 449 4.16 -0.18 28.90
C VAL A 449 2.88 0.50 29.38
N THR A 450 1.80 0.28 28.63
CA THR A 450 0.43 0.69 29.01
C THR A 450 -0.51 -0.48 29.29
N GLY A 451 -0.15 -1.73 28.90
CA GLY A 451 -0.96 -2.94 29.11
C GLY A 451 -0.47 -3.84 30.26
N SER A 452 -1.27 -4.85 30.62
CA SER A 452 -0.95 -5.83 31.67
C SER A 452 -0.33 -7.13 31.15
N GLN A 453 -0.51 -7.43 29.86
CA GLN A 453 0.00 -8.63 29.20
C GLN A 453 0.69 -8.31 27.88
N LEU A 454 1.68 -9.15 27.53
CA LEU A 454 2.34 -9.15 26.22
C LEU A 454 1.88 -10.38 25.42
N LYS A 455 1.36 -10.16 24.22
CA LYS A 455 1.04 -11.21 23.25
C LYS A 455 1.89 -11.07 22.00
N LEU A 456 2.23 -12.19 21.39
CA LEU A 456 3.04 -12.25 20.18
C LEU A 456 2.28 -12.89 19.03
N ASN A 457 2.41 -12.31 17.84
CA ASN A 457 2.18 -13.04 16.61
C ASN A 457 3.51 -13.65 16.18
N ILE A 458 3.66 -14.97 16.36
CA ILE A 458 4.93 -15.68 16.25
C ILE A 458 4.74 -17.05 15.58
N ASP A 459 5.73 -17.46 14.81
CA ASP A 459 5.83 -18.79 14.20
C ASP A 459 7.22 -19.37 14.51
N VAL A 460 7.26 -20.31 15.45
CA VAL A 460 8.47 -21.03 15.85
C VAL A 460 8.48 -22.39 15.16
N ALA A 461 9.48 -22.63 14.31
CA ALA A 461 9.62 -23.89 13.61
C ALA A 461 9.90 -25.06 14.57
N GLY A 462 9.77 -26.31 14.10
CA GLY A 462 9.95 -27.50 14.94
C GLY A 462 11.29 -27.58 15.70
N THR A 463 12.38 -27.08 15.11
CA THR A 463 13.71 -26.99 15.73
C THR A 463 14.02 -25.61 16.32
N GLY A 464 13.00 -24.78 16.46
CA GLY A 464 13.11 -23.41 16.94
C GLY A 464 12.85 -23.27 18.42
N ILE A 465 13.10 -22.07 18.92
CA ILE A 465 12.77 -21.64 20.28
C ILE A 465 12.77 -20.12 20.31
N ALA A 466 11.89 -19.54 21.12
CA ALA A 466 11.96 -18.12 21.46
C ALA A 466 11.75 -17.89 22.96
N THR A 467 12.32 -16.80 23.46
CA THR A 467 12.14 -16.29 24.84
C THR A 467 12.16 -14.77 24.80
N VAL A 468 11.48 -14.13 25.74
CA VAL A 468 11.42 -12.67 25.85
C VAL A 468 11.97 -12.25 27.20
N ALA A 469 12.96 -11.37 27.21
CA ALA A 469 13.38 -10.65 28.40
C ALA A 469 12.89 -9.21 28.36
N ILE A 470 12.70 -8.62 29.54
CA ILE A 470 12.48 -7.19 29.69
C ILE A 470 13.71 -6.56 30.30
N LEU A 471 14.19 -5.50 29.65
CA LEU A 471 15.36 -4.74 30.06
C LEU A 471 14.94 -3.35 30.55
N ASP A 472 15.76 -2.77 31.42
CA ASP A 472 15.70 -1.34 31.72
C ASP A 472 16.27 -0.48 30.56
N ASP A 473 16.23 0.84 30.72
CA ASP A 473 16.74 1.79 29.71
C ASP A 473 18.23 1.61 29.40
N ALA A 474 19.00 1.13 30.38
CA ALA A 474 20.44 0.85 30.26
C ALA A 474 20.73 -0.53 29.64
N GLY A 475 19.69 -1.31 29.30
CA GLY A 475 19.83 -2.64 28.70
C GLY A 475 20.10 -3.76 29.71
N ASN A 476 19.94 -3.52 31.01
CA ASN A 476 20.08 -4.56 32.03
C ASN A 476 18.76 -5.32 32.20
N PRO A 477 18.78 -6.66 32.33
CA PRO A 477 17.58 -7.44 32.61
C PRO A 477 16.91 -7.02 33.92
N ILE A 478 15.59 -6.81 33.89
CA ILE A 478 14.80 -6.55 35.09
C ILE A 478 14.59 -7.88 35.85
N PRO A 479 14.86 -7.94 37.17
CA PRO A 479 14.64 -9.15 37.96
C PRO A 479 13.20 -9.68 37.84
N GLY A 480 13.03 -10.98 37.57
CA GLY A 480 11.74 -11.61 37.33
C GLY A 480 11.29 -11.60 35.86
N PHE A 481 11.98 -10.84 35.01
CA PHE A 481 11.72 -10.74 33.57
C PHE A 481 12.96 -11.03 32.73
N ALA A 482 13.97 -11.71 33.28
CA ALA A 482 15.14 -12.10 32.50
C ALA A 482 14.80 -13.26 31.55
N VAL A 483 15.71 -13.56 30.61
CA VAL A 483 15.54 -14.69 29.67
C VAL A 483 15.32 -16.02 30.41
N ALA A 484 16.02 -16.23 31.52
CA ALA A 484 15.88 -17.44 32.34
C ALA A 484 14.53 -17.53 33.07
N ASP A 485 13.86 -16.38 33.24
CA ASP A 485 12.55 -16.32 33.86
C ASP A 485 11.43 -16.51 32.82
N CYS A 486 11.69 -16.31 31.52
CA CYS A 486 10.69 -16.52 30.48
C CYS A 486 10.42 -18.00 30.22
N GLU A 487 9.14 -18.40 30.15
CA GLU A 487 8.76 -19.70 29.63
C GLU A 487 9.17 -19.80 28.15
N ALA A 488 9.77 -20.92 27.75
CA ALA A 488 10.20 -21.15 26.37
C ALA A 488 8.98 -21.20 25.43
N ILE A 489 9.07 -20.44 24.34
CA ILE A 489 8.02 -20.36 23.31
C ILE A 489 8.37 -21.33 22.18
N HIS A 490 7.47 -22.30 21.99
CA HIS A 490 7.50 -23.27 20.89
C HIS A 490 6.09 -23.41 20.32
N ALA A 491 5.68 -22.44 19.50
CA ALA A 491 4.32 -22.33 19.00
C ALA A 491 4.23 -21.58 17.66
N ASP A 492 3.19 -21.90 16.90
CA ASP A 492 2.63 -21.07 15.84
C ASP A 492 1.29 -20.45 16.29
N SER A 493 1.32 -19.16 16.62
CA SER A 493 0.15 -18.43 17.12
C SER A 493 0.14 -16.96 16.70
N VAL A 494 -1.06 -16.40 16.52
CA VAL A 494 -1.29 -14.99 16.18
C VAL A 494 -1.53 -14.10 17.41
N ASP A 495 -1.52 -14.71 18.61
CA ASP A 495 -1.86 -14.11 19.89
C ASP A 495 -1.23 -14.87 21.08
N PHE A 496 0.00 -15.38 20.94
CA PHE A 496 0.69 -16.16 21.97
C PHE A 496 0.96 -15.33 23.23
N PRO A 497 0.42 -15.68 24.41
CA PRO A 497 0.70 -14.95 25.64
C PRO A 497 2.10 -15.26 26.16
N VAL A 498 2.91 -14.23 26.39
CA VAL A 498 4.23 -14.36 27.02
C VAL A 498 4.06 -14.51 28.52
N LYS A 499 4.82 -15.44 29.13
CA LYS A 499 4.78 -15.72 30.56
C LYS A 499 6.18 -15.76 31.14
N TRP A 500 6.29 -15.24 32.36
CA TRP A 500 7.49 -15.32 33.18
C TRP A 500 7.20 -16.11 34.46
N ASN A 501 8.20 -16.87 34.90
CA ASN A 501 8.18 -17.69 36.10
C ASN A 501 7.92 -16.83 37.33
N GLY A 502 7.43 -17.46 38.42
CA GLY A 502 7.13 -16.73 39.66
C GLY A 502 5.85 -15.87 39.61
N GLY A 503 5.13 -15.88 38.48
CA GLY A 503 3.86 -15.15 38.33
C GLY A 503 4.04 -13.66 38.05
N HIS A 504 5.23 -13.25 37.57
CA HIS A 504 5.49 -11.87 37.19
C HIS A 504 4.63 -11.43 36.01
N GLU A 505 4.03 -10.26 36.15
CA GLU A 505 3.14 -9.68 35.14
C GLU A 505 3.62 -8.31 34.67
N LEU A 506 3.37 -8.00 33.40
CA LEU A 506 3.83 -6.76 32.79
C LEU A 506 3.28 -5.50 33.49
N LYS A 507 2.13 -5.61 34.16
CA LYS A 507 1.54 -4.53 34.98
C LYS A 507 2.46 -4.01 36.08
N GLU A 508 3.40 -4.82 36.57
CA GLU A 508 4.42 -4.41 37.56
C GLU A 508 5.39 -3.33 37.00
N LEU A 509 5.42 -3.19 35.67
CA LEU A 509 6.24 -2.27 34.92
C LEU A 509 5.42 -1.15 34.27
N ALA A 510 4.13 -1.02 34.60
CA ALA A 510 3.27 0.03 34.05
C ALA A 510 3.86 1.43 34.27
N GLY A 511 3.91 2.22 33.20
CA GLY A 511 4.47 3.58 33.21
C GLY A 511 6.00 3.65 33.28
N LYS A 512 6.71 2.52 33.36
CA LYS A 512 8.18 2.48 33.24
C LYS A 512 8.57 2.40 31.76
N SER A 513 9.71 3.02 31.45
CA SER A 513 10.40 2.79 30.19
C SER A 513 11.15 1.47 30.26
N ILE A 514 10.95 0.62 29.26
CA ILE A 514 11.54 -0.73 29.16
C ILE A 514 12.00 -1.00 27.74
N ARG A 515 12.80 -2.05 27.55
CA ARG A 515 13.05 -2.65 26.23
C ARG A 515 12.61 -4.10 26.24
N LEU A 516 12.00 -4.56 25.15
CA LEU A 516 11.74 -5.98 24.94
C LEU A 516 12.92 -6.59 24.17
N GLN A 517 13.52 -7.64 24.73
CA GLN A 517 14.56 -8.42 24.06
C GLN A 517 14.04 -9.82 23.74
N PHE A 518 13.91 -10.11 22.45
CA PHE A 518 13.52 -11.40 21.93
C PHE A 518 14.77 -12.19 21.57
N ARG A 519 14.99 -13.33 22.20
CA ARG A 519 15.99 -14.31 21.76
C ARG A 519 15.29 -15.41 20.98
N MET A 520 15.76 -15.67 19.77
CA MET A 520 15.04 -16.43 18.78
C MET A 520 15.99 -17.36 18.00
N ARG A 521 15.52 -18.55 17.62
CA ARG A 521 16.17 -19.43 16.64
C ARG A 521 15.09 -20.14 15.85
N ASN A 522 15.23 -20.19 14.52
CA ASN A 522 14.25 -20.74 13.59
C ASN A 522 12.83 -20.22 13.88
N THR A 523 12.72 -18.90 14.00
CA THR A 523 11.51 -18.21 14.45
C THR A 523 11.23 -17.00 13.57
N LYS A 524 9.95 -16.77 13.27
CA LYS A 524 9.45 -15.53 12.69
C LYS A 524 8.59 -14.81 13.71
N LEU A 525 8.90 -13.54 14.00
CA LEU A 525 8.09 -12.66 14.84
C LEU A 525 7.40 -11.62 13.96
N TYR A 526 6.07 -11.64 13.89
CA TYR A 526 5.27 -10.78 13.01
C TYR A 526 4.76 -9.52 13.70
N ALA A 527 4.37 -9.62 14.97
CA ALA A 527 3.82 -8.50 15.72
C ALA A 527 3.97 -8.70 17.23
N ILE A 528 3.90 -7.59 17.96
CA ILE A 528 3.76 -7.55 19.42
C ILE A 528 2.45 -6.84 19.76
N GLU A 529 1.82 -7.23 20.85
CA GLU A 529 0.56 -6.63 21.31
C GLU A 529 0.57 -6.49 22.82
N PHE A 530 0.25 -5.28 23.29
CA PHE A 530 0.00 -5.01 24.70
C PHE A 530 -1.50 -5.02 24.95
N THR A 531 -1.99 -5.90 25.83
CA THR A 531 -3.42 -5.97 26.18
C THR A 531 -3.67 -5.57 27.63
N GLU A 532 -4.86 -5.05 27.90
CA GLU A 532 -5.33 -4.74 29.26
C GLU A 532 -5.51 -5.97 30.15
#